data_AF-A0A1G8KA80-F1
#
_entry.id   AF-A0A1G8KA80-F1
#
_cell.length_a   1.000
_cell.length_b   1.000
_cell.length_c   1.000
_cell.angle_alpha   90.00
_cell.angle_beta   90.00
_cell.angle_gamma   90.00
#
_symmetry.space_group_name_H-M   'P 1'
#
loop_
_entity.id
_entity.type
_entity.pdbx_description
1 polymer ?
#
loop_
_entity_poly.entity_id
_entity_poly.type
_entity_poly.pdbx_seq_one_letter_code
_entity_poly.pdbx_strand_id
1 'polypeptide(L)' 'MTYVEAMDWMRYRRQTGPLNLGLRLEDGFAMLATVFNNVMGGKAKYSDYMPDRGFNVEPKSATPQEVLALLKRVKG' A
#
# COMPACT_ATOMS: atom_id res chain seq x y z
N MET A 1 -9.68 -2.76 -21.66
CA MET A 1 -9.02 -1.98 -20.60
C MET A 1 -7.88 -1.19 -21.22
N THR A 2 -7.91 0.13 -21.13
CA THR A 2 -6.82 0.97 -21.66
C THR A 2 -5.66 1.07 -20.67
N TYR A 3 -4.47 1.48 -21.13
CA TYR A 3 -3.31 1.66 -20.24
C TYR A 3 -3.59 2.66 -19.11
N VAL A 4 -4.21 3.80 -19.45
CA VAL A 4 -4.57 4.84 -18.49
C VAL A 4 -5.55 4.30 -17.44
N GLU A 5 -6.60 3.62 -17.91
CA GLU A 5 -7.59 2.99 -17.03
C GLU A 5 -6.94 1.96 -16.08
N ALA A 6 -6.01 1.14 -16.57
CA ALA A 6 -5.28 0.20 -15.73
C ALA A 6 -4.43 0.92 -14.65
N MET A 7 -3.81 2.05 -15.00
CA MET A 7 -3.05 2.87 -14.05
C MET A 7 -3.95 3.55 -13.01
N ASP A 8 -5.13 4.01 -13.40
CA ASP A 8 -6.09 4.59 -12.47
C ASP A 8 -6.64 3.55 -11.50
N TRP A 9 -6.94 2.33 -11.97
CA TRP A 9 -7.29 1.20 -11.10
C TRP A 9 -6.16 0.83 -10.12
N MET A 10 -4.91 0.86 -10.58
CA MET A 10 -3.74 0.62 -9.74
C MET A 10 -3.60 1.69 -8.64
N ARG A 11 -3.80 2.98 -8.97
CA ARG A 11 -3.80 4.07 -7.99
C ARG A 11 -4.94 3.95 -6.99
N TYR A 12 -6.15 3.68 -7.48
CA TYR A 12 -7.33 3.48 -6.64
C TYR A 12 -7.11 2.35 -5.64
N ARG A 13 -6.60 1.20 -6.10
CA ARG A 13 -6.26 0.06 -5.25
C ARG A 13 -5.19 0.40 -4.20
N ARG A 14 -4.19 1.22 -4.54
CA ARG A 14 -3.17 1.65 -3.58
C ARG A 14 -3.72 2.57 -2.48
N GLN A 15 -4.68 3.41 -2.80
CA GLN A 15 -5.29 4.34 -1.84
C GLN A 15 -6.36 3.67 -0.96
N THR A 16 -7.18 2.80 -1.54
CA THR A 16 -8.37 2.23 -0.89
C THR A 16 -8.20 0.78 -0.43
N GLY A 17 -7.05 0.17 -0.73
CA GLY A 17 -6.74 -1.21 -0.34
C GLY A 17 -7.24 -2.25 -1.36
N PRO A 18 -7.45 -3.50 -0.93
CA PRO A 18 -7.73 -4.63 -1.83
C PRO A 18 -9.02 -4.40 -2.63
N LEU A 19 -9.07 -4.84 -3.90
CA LEU A 19 -10.31 -4.86 -4.69
C LEU A 19 -11.30 -5.96 -4.24
N ASN A 20 -10.84 -6.88 -3.40
CA ASN A 20 -11.67 -7.94 -2.83
C ASN A 20 -12.49 -7.38 -1.65
N LEU A 21 -13.81 -7.44 -1.78
CA LEU A 21 -14.75 -6.93 -0.78
C LEU A 21 -14.65 -7.67 0.56
N GLY A 22 -14.46 -8.98 0.56
CA GLY A 22 -14.35 -9.79 1.78
C GLY A 22 -13.15 -9.34 2.63
N LEU A 23 -11.99 -9.19 2.00
CA LEU A 23 -10.78 -8.65 2.65
C LEU A 23 -10.99 -7.25 3.23
N ARG A 24 -11.71 -6.36 2.53
CA ARG A 24 -12.04 -5.02 3.08
C ARG A 24 -12.90 -5.10 4.35
N LEU A 25 -13.88 -6.00 4.35
CA LEU A 25 -14.76 -6.18 5.51
C LEU A 25 -13.96 -6.71 6.70
N GLU A 26 -13.14 -7.74 6.49
CA GLU A 26 -12.27 -8.29 7.54
C GLU A 26 -11.30 -7.23 8.10
N ASP A 27 -10.63 -6.48 7.22
CA ASP A 27 -9.73 -5.38 7.60
C ASP A 27 -10.50 -4.30 8.41
N GLY A 28 -11.71 -3.95 7.98
CA GLY A 28 -12.57 -2.97 8.66
C GLY A 28 -13.04 -3.43 10.04
N PHE A 29 -13.47 -4.68 10.18
CA PHE A 29 -13.87 -5.25 11.47
C PHE A 29 -12.68 -5.37 12.43
N ALA A 30 -11.51 -5.77 11.94
CA ALA A 30 -10.29 -5.81 12.74
C ALA A 30 -9.88 -4.42 13.24
N MET A 31 -10.01 -3.38 12.41
CA MET A 31 -9.79 -1.99 12.82
C MET A 31 -10.77 -1.57 13.92
N LEU A 32 -12.07 -1.81 13.74
CA LEU A 32 -13.10 -1.49 14.75
C LEU A 32 -12.84 -2.23 16.05
N ALA A 33 -12.56 -3.53 16.00
CA ALA A 33 -12.25 -4.34 17.18
C ALA A 33 -11.03 -3.81 17.95
N THR A 34 -10.00 -3.35 17.23
CA THR A 34 -8.81 -2.72 17.83
C THR A 34 -9.17 -1.41 18.53
N VAL A 35 -9.99 -0.56 17.90
CA VAL A 35 -10.49 0.67 18.50
C VAL A 35 -11.28 0.38 19.78
N PHE A 36 -12.22 -0.58 19.72
CA PHE A 36 -12.99 -1.00 20.89
C PHE A 36 -12.08 -1.55 22.00
N ASN A 37 -11.09 -2.37 21.65
CA ASN A 37 -10.13 -2.90 22.62
C ASN A 37 -9.37 -1.77 23.32
N ASN A 38 -8.88 -0.79 22.57
CA ASN A 38 -8.12 0.33 23.11
C ASN A 38 -9.00 1.27 23.97
N VAL A 39 -10.25 1.50 23.59
CA VAL A 39 -11.21 2.26 24.41
C VAL A 39 -11.48 1.56 25.74
N MET A 40 -11.51 0.23 25.76
CA MET A 40 -11.69 -0.58 26.97
C MET A 40 -10.40 -0.75 27.79
N GLY A 41 -9.33 0.01 27.49
CA GLY A 41 -8.05 -0.05 28.20
C GLY A 41 -7.12 -1.18 27.76
N GLY A 42 -7.48 -1.91 26.69
CA GLY A 42 -6.61 -2.84 26.01
C GLY A 42 -5.47 -2.13 25.26
N LYS A 43 -4.47 -2.91 24.83
CA LYS A 43 -3.27 -2.41 24.13
C LYS A 43 -3.09 -3.11 22.77
N ALA A 44 -4.18 -3.59 22.17
CA ALA A 44 -4.12 -4.25 20.88
C ALA A 44 -3.62 -3.26 19.82
N LYS A 45 -2.69 -3.74 18.99
CA LYS A 45 -2.22 -3.00 17.81
C LYS A 45 -2.86 -3.65 16.59
N TYR A 46 -3.49 -2.83 15.77
CA TYR A 46 -3.95 -3.26 14.46
C TYR A 46 -2.72 -3.53 13.59
N SER A 47 -2.64 -4.72 13.01
CA SER A 47 -1.62 -5.08 12.04
C SER A 47 -2.29 -5.84 10.90
N ASP A 48 -2.02 -5.43 9.67
CA ASP A 48 -2.37 -6.24 8.50
C ASP A 48 -1.53 -7.52 8.53
N TYR A 49 -2.19 -8.68 8.59
CA TYR A 49 -1.53 -9.99 8.62
C TYR A 49 -0.91 -10.37 7.26
N MET A 50 -1.20 -9.63 6.20
CA MET A 50 -0.51 -9.74 4.91
C MET A 50 0.37 -8.50 4.67
N PRO A 51 1.52 -8.36 5.35
CA PRO A 51 2.43 -7.24 5.15
C PRO A 51 3.03 -7.20 3.73
N ASP A 52 2.98 -8.34 3.02
CA ASP A 52 3.64 -8.56 1.73
C ASP A 52 2.64 -8.63 0.54
N ARG A 53 1.54 -7.87 0.60
CA ARG A 53 0.64 -7.68 -0.57
C ARG A 53 1.35 -6.95 -1.75
N GLY A 54 2.67 -6.74 -1.71
CA GLY A 54 3.49 -6.03 -2.69
C GLY A 54 3.46 -4.49 -2.54
N PHE A 55 3.00 -3.97 -1.40
CA PHE A 55 2.77 -2.53 -1.22
C PHE A 55 3.81 -1.81 -0.37
N ASN A 56 4.62 -2.55 0.41
CA ASN A 56 5.83 -2.01 1.02
C ASN A 56 6.96 -2.09 0.00
N VAL A 57 6.88 -1.27 -1.05
CA VAL A 57 8.09 -0.88 -1.76
C VAL A 57 8.79 0.05 -0.80
N GLU A 58 9.73 -0.46 0.00
CA GLU A 58 10.70 0.42 0.64
C GLU A 58 11.21 1.36 -0.45
N PRO A 59 11.15 2.69 -0.27
CA PRO A 59 11.62 3.60 -1.29
C PRO A 59 13.09 3.28 -1.51
N LYS A 60 13.39 2.60 -2.61
CA LYS A 60 14.76 2.25 -2.99
C LYS A 60 15.50 3.57 -3.07
N SER A 61 16.40 3.81 -2.12
CA SER A 61 17.19 5.04 -2.09
C SER A 61 18.00 5.09 -3.38
N ALA A 62 17.67 6.04 -4.27
CA ALA A 62 18.37 6.17 -5.54
C ALA A 62 19.84 6.43 -5.26
N THR A 63 20.69 5.51 -5.69
CA THR A 63 22.13 5.69 -5.60
C THR A 63 22.56 6.77 -6.61
N PRO A 64 23.60 7.58 -6.35
CA PRO A 64 24.06 8.62 -7.29
C PRO A 64 24.33 8.10 -8.71
N GLN A 65 24.68 6.82 -8.84
CA GLN A 65 24.93 6.13 -10.10
C GLN A 65 23.63 5.92 -10.91
N GLU A 66 22.52 5.59 -10.25
CA GLU A 66 21.22 5.44 -10.89
C GLU A 66 20.68 6.78 -11.40
N VAL A 67 20.94 7.88 -10.68
CA VAL A 67 20.61 9.24 -11.13
C VAL A 67 21.41 9.63 -12.37
N LEU A 68 22.72 9.35 -12.39
CA LEU A 68 23.57 9.62 -13.56
C LEU A 68 23.12 8.81 -14.79
N ALA A 69 22.72 7.55 -14.60
CA ALA A 69 22.21 6.71 -15.68
C ALA A 69 20.90 7.25 -16.28
N LEU A 70 19.99 7.75 -15.44
CA LEU A 70 18.77 8.42 -15.88
C LEU A 70 19.05 9.68 -16.70
N LEU A 71 19.98 10.53 -16.24
CA LEU A 71 20.36 11.76 -16.94
C LEU A 71 20.95 11.48 -18.33
N LYS A 72 21.76 10.42 -18.44
CA LYS A 72 22.30 9.96 -19.74
C LYS A 72 21.20 9.45 -20.68
N ARG A 73 20.20 8.75 -20.15
CA ARG A 73 19.07 8.22 -20.93
C ARG A 73 18.16 9.30 -21.51
N VAL A 74 17.98 10.42 -20.81
CA VAL A 74 17.10 11.53 -21.25
C VAL A 74 17.79 12.45 -22.26
N LYS A 75 19.12 12.45 -22.31
CA LYS A 75 19.91 13.26 -23.26
C LYS A 75 20.23 12.56 -24.59
N GLY A 76 19.73 11.33 -24.79
CA GLY A 76 19.89 10.55 -26.03
C GLY A 76 18.73 10.71 -26.99
#